data_AF-A0AAV6YMG8-F1
#
_entry.id   AF-A0AAV6YMG8-F1
#
_cell.length_a   1.000
_cell.length_b   1.000
_cell.length_c   1.000
_cell.angle_alpha   90.00
_cell.angle_beta   90.00
_cell.angle_gamma   90.00
#
_symmetry.space_group_name_H-M   'P 1'
#
loop_
_entity.id
_entity.type
_entity.pdbx_description
1 polymer ?
#
loop_
_entity_poly.entity_id
_entity_poly.type
_entity_poly.pdbx_seq_one_letter_code
_entity_poly.pdbx_strand_id
1 'polypeptide(L)'
;MRAADFLSTDYNSRSSLRQSTAGGCVSSDMAARIAWLVRRVRPQRVTGQRSLCAGAPCSSSKAACYTDPDVQTILKKITGLNLEKVFQPMKQESKPPTYKLMTQQQYEESLQKAVQAAQQHLEMPPMMKERDPIDEVLAVDEILDGTETAKLVFTDITYSTPHCERFILVREPNGVLRKATWDERDRMIQVYFPRWGRRMVPPPVFREENMKVKKFGCYLKVRCWLLPEDNNGLVFVSSDFVSARPTRGASEPVPCPV
;
A
#
# COMPACT_ATOMS: atom_id res chain seq x y z
N MET A 1 45.88 -9.76 22.01
CA MET A 1 45.19 -10.30 23.21
C MET A 1 43.71 -10.37 22.85
N ARG A 2 43.25 -11.51 22.32
CA ARG A 2 42.35 -12.52 22.97
C ARG A 2 40.98 -11.93 23.36
N ALA A 3 39.93 -12.19 22.58
CA ALA A 3 38.92 -13.28 22.71
C ALA A 3 37.68 -12.73 23.47
N ALA A 4 36.40 -12.99 23.16
CA ALA A 4 35.66 -14.08 22.50
C ALA A 4 34.43 -13.47 21.74
N ASP A 5 33.85 -14.00 20.65
CA ASP A 5 33.29 -15.34 20.32
C ASP A 5 32.05 -15.75 21.14
N PHE A 6 31.03 -16.27 20.40
CA PHE A 6 29.89 -17.12 20.80
C PHE A 6 28.66 -16.41 21.45
N LEU A 7 27.40 -16.53 20.99
CA LEU A 7 26.68 -17.61 20.28
C LEU A 7 25.56 -17.08 19.35
N SER A 8 25.57 -17.55 18.11
CA SER A 8 24.37 -17.71 17.27
C SER A 8 23.51 -18.84 17.82
N THR A 9 22.18 -18.66 17.82
CA THR A 9 21.23 -19.76 17.96
C THR A 9 20.38 -19.84 16.70
N ASP A 10 20.79 -20.76 15.82
CA ASP A 10 19.99 -21.26 14.72
C ASP A 10 18.86 -22.14 15.29
N TYR A 11 17.61 -21.75 15.06
CA TYR A 11 16.46 -22.63 15.31
C TYR A 11 16.02 -23.28 14.00
N ASN A 12 16.38 -24.54 13.87
CA ASN A 12 16.09 -25.43 12.76
C ASN A 12 14.84 -26.25 13.11
N SER A 13 13.80 -26.19 12.27
CA SER A 13 12.66 -27.13 12.34
C SER A 13 12.40 -27.73 10.97
N ARG A 14 12.79 -29.00 10.86
CA ARG A 14 12.53 -29.96 9.78
C ARG A 14 11.12 -30.56 9.87
N SER A 15 10.74 -31.20 8.77
CA SER A 15 9.70 -32.20 8.52
C SER A 15 8.40 -31.64 7.92
N SER A 16 7.82 -32.20 6.87
CA SER A 16 7.80 -33.60 6.44
C SER A 16 7.69 -33.79 4.92
N LEU A 17 8.31 -34.87 4.45
CA LEU A 17 8.09 -35.51 3.16
C LEU A 17 6.65 -35.99 3.04
N ARG A 18 6.05 -35.82 1.85
CA ARG A 18 5.16 -36.84 1.27
C ARG A 18 5.50 -37.02 -0.20
N GLN A 19 6.04 -38.20 -0.50
CA GLN A 19 6.06 -38.78 -1.84
C GLN A 19 4.69 -39.42 -2.10
N SER A 20 4.18 -39.27 -3.32
CA SER A 20 3.19 -40.19 -3.87
C SER A 20 3.50 -40.41 -5.34
N THR A 21 3.69 -41.68 -5.66
CA THR A 21 4.01 -42.32 -6.92
C THR A 21 2.78 -42.56 -7.80
N ALA A 22 3.07 -43.01 -9.04
CA ALA A 22 2.18 -43.62 -10.04
C ALA A 22 1.33 -42.65 -10.88
N GLY A 23 1.16 -42.80 -12.19
CA GLY A 23 1.62 -43.84 -13.12
C GLY A 23 1.41 -43.33 -14.56
N GLY A 24 2.18 -43.89 -15.49
CA GLY A 24 2.08 -43.54 -16.90
C GLY A 24 0.85 -44.16 -17.57
N CYS A 25 0.45 -43.55 -18.69
CA CYS A 25 -0.21 -44.26 -19.78
C CYS A 25 0.28 -43.66 -21.10
N VAL A 26 0.93 -44.53 -21.86
CA VAL A 26 1.28 -44.41 -23.26
C VAL A 26 0.01 -44.45 -24.09
N SER A 27 -0.08 -43.62 -25.12
CA SER A 27 -0.72 -44.05 -26.36
C SER A 27 -0.13 -43.28 -27.53
N SER A 28 0.47 -44.06 -28.43
CA SER A 28 0.80 -43.72 -29.79
C SER A 28 -0.48 -43.52 -30.63
N ASP A 29 -0.36 -42.75 -31.71
CA ASP A 29 -0.85 -43.06 -33.08
C ASP A 29 -1.04 -41.75 -33.85
N MET A 30 -0.07 -41.43 -34.72
CA MET A 30 -0.11 -41.63 -36.17
C MET A 30 -1.08 -40.72 -36.94
N ALA A 31 -0.44 -39.81 -37.69
CA ALA A 31 -0.72 -39.46 -39.09
C ALA A 31 -2.19 -39.17 -39.50
N ALA A 32 -2.44 -37.98 -40.04
CA ALA A 32 -2.23 -37.71 -41.45
C ALA A 32 -3.02 -36.49 -41.98
N ARG A 33 -2.53 -36.01 -43.14
CA ARG A 33 -3.21 -35.34 -44.26
C ARG A 33 -3.26 -33.81 -44.30
N ILE A 34 -2.43 -33.33 -45.22
CA ILE A 34 -2.52 -32.09 -45.98
C ILE A 34 -3.87 -32.01 -46.72
N ALA A 35 -4.51 -30.84 -46.71
CA ALA A 35 -5.31 -30.35 -47.83
C ALA A 35 -5.37 -28.81 -47.83
N TRP A 36 -4.74 -28.21 -48.83
CA TRP A 36 -4.92 -26.83 -49.25
C TRP A 36 -6.35 -26.61 -49.73
N LEU A 37 -6.99 -25.52 -49.29
CA LEU A 37 -8.05 -24.85 -50.06
C LEU A 37 -8.07 -23.35 -49.72
N VAL A 38 -7.52 -22.58 -50.65
CA VAL A 38 -7.71 -21.13 -50.78
C VAL A 38 -9.21 -20.87 -50.93
N ARG A 39 -9.84 -20.17 -49.97
CA ARG A 39 -11.21 -19.66 -50.15
C ARG A 39 -11.27 -18.18 -49.85
N ARG A 40 -11.61 -17.46 -50.93
CA ARG A 40 -11.79 -16.02 -51.12
C ARG A 40 -12.37 -15.29 -49.91
N VAL A 41 -11.69 -14.20 -49.57
CA VAL A 41 -12.22 -13.05 -48.84
C VAL A 41 -13.45 -12.51 -49.58
N ARG A 42 -14.59 -12.42 -48.87
CA ARG A 42 -15.69 -11.49 -49.19
C ARG A 42 -15.97 -10.65 -47.94
N PRO A 43 -16.06 -9.32 -48.04
CA PRO A 43 -16.34 -8.48 -46.89
C PRO A 43 -17.83 -8.53 -46.58
N GLN A 44 -18.19 -9.05 -45.41
CA GLN A 44 -19.55 -8.95 -44.91
C GLN A 44 -19.65 -7.66 -44.10
N ARG A 45 -20.40 -6.68 -44.62
CA ARG A 45 -20.86 -5.53 -43.84
C ARG A 45 -21.76 -6.06 -42.72
N VAL A 46 -21.24 -6.03 -41.50
CA VAL A 46 -22.04 -6.24 -40.29
C VAL A 46 -22.39 -4.85 -39.74
N THR A 47 -23.58 -4.37 -40.12
CA THR A 47 -24.29 -3.37 -39.32
C THR A 47 -24.84 -4.11 -38.10
N GLY A 48 -24.06 -4.15 -37.03
CA GLY A 48 -24.46 -4.67 -35.73
C GLY A 48 -24.57 -3.52 -34.75
N GLN A 49 -25.80 -3.16 -34.38
CA GLN A 49 -26.08 -2.24 -33.29
C GLN A 49 -25.27 -2.62 -32.05
N ARG A 50 -24.66 -1.62 -31.41
CA ARG A 50 -24.14 -1.78 -30.06
C ARG A 50 -25.33 -2.09 -29.15
N SER A 51 -25.53 -3.36 -28.79
CA SER A 51 -26.40 -3.67 -27.66
C SER A 51 -25.71 -3.14 -26.41
N LEU A 52 -26.24 -2.06 -25.87
CA LEU A 52 -26.00 -1.69 -24.48
C LEU A 52 -26.36 -2.91 -23.65
N CYS A 53 -25.43 -3.39 -22.82
CA CYS A 53 -25.72 -4.43 -21.84
C CYS A 53 -26.81 -3.91 -20.91
N ALA A 54 -28.06 -4.31 -21.16
CA ALA A 54 -29.15 -4.16 -20.22
C ALA A 54 -28.80 -4.99 -18.98
N GLY A 55 -28.86 -4.35 -17.82
CA GLY A 55 -28.46 -4.94 -16.54
C GLY A 55 -29.13 -6.29 -16.30
N ALA A 56 -28.31 -7.33 -16.23
CA ALA A 56 -28.69 -8.54 -15.52
C ALA A 56 -28.81 -8.17 -14.03
N PRO A 57 -29.89 -8.57 -13.33
CA PRO A 57 -30.03 -8.31 -11.91
C PRO A 57 -28.90 -9.04 -11.18
N CYS A 58 -28.03 -8.27 -10.53
CA CYS A 58 -26.87 -8.74 -9.81
C CYS A 58 -27.35 -9.67 -8.70
N SER A 59 -27.17 -10.97 -8.88
CA SER A 59 -27.39 -11.99 -7.87
C SER A 59 -26.39 -11.79 -6.74
N SER A 60 -26.79 -11.04 -5.69
CA SER A 60 -26.10 -10.92 -4.40
C SER A 60 -24.56 -10.96 -4.44
N SER A 61 -23.95 -10.27 -5.40
CA SER A 61 -22.51 -10.31 -5.62
C SER A 61 -21.84 -9.44 -4.57
N LYS A 62 -21.14 -10.07 -3.62
CA LYS A 62 -20.26 -9.35 -2.69
C LYS A 62 -19.37 -8.41 -3.50
N ALA A 63 -19.34 -7.13 -3.13
CA ALA A 63 -18.44 -6.17 -3.77
C ALA A 63 -17.00 -6.70 -3.67
N ALA A 64 -16.28 -6.73 -4.79
CA ALA A 64 -14.89 -7.20 -4.81
C ALA A 64 -14.05 -6.36 -3.83
N CYS A 65 -13.35 -7.03 -2.93
CA CYS A 65 -12.49 -6.40 -1.94
C CYS A 65 -11.10 -6.17 -2.53
N TYR A 66 -10.41 -5.14 -2.04
CA TYR A 66 -9.03 -4.86 -2.44
C TYR A 66 -8.08 -6.06 -2.20
N THR A 67 -8.36 -6.86 -1.17
CA THR A 67 -7.55 -8.02 -0.78
C THR A 67 -7.76 -9.23 -1.70
N ASP A 68 -8.77 -9.22 -2.58
CA ASP A 68 -9.06 -10.36 -3.45
C ASP A 68 -7.90 -10.63 -4.42
N PRO A 69 -7.46 -11.90 -4.59
CA PRO A 69 -6.28 -12.23 -5.39
C PRO A 69 -6.46 -11.88 -6.88
N ASP A 70 -7.69 -11.94 -7.38
CA ASP A 70 -8.03 -11.58 -8.76
C ASP A 70 -7.84 -10.08 -9.00
N VAL A 71 -8.33 -9.24 -8.07
CA VAL A 71 -8.17 -7.78 -8.10
C VAL A 71 -6.68 -7.43 -8.01
N GLN A 72 -5.95 -8.04 -7.07
CA GLN A 72 -4.51 -7.83 -6.93
C GLN A 72 -3.73 -8.24 -8.18
N THR A 73 -4.11 -9.34 -8.83
CA THR A 73 -3.48 -9.79 -10.08
C THR A 73 -3.71 -8.78 -11.21
N ILE A 74 -4.93 -8.22 -11.31
CA ILE A 74 -5.25 -7.18 -12.29
C ILE A 74 -4.44 -5.91 -12.00
N LEU A 75 -4.38 -5.46 -10.74
CA LEU A 75 -3.62 -4.27 -10.35
C LEU A 75 -2.11 -4.42 -10.62
N LYS A 76 -1.53 -5.60 -10.35
CA LYS A 76 -0.14 -5.92 -10.69
C LYS A 76 0.11 -5.85 -12.20
N LYS A 77 -0.81 -6.38 -13.02
CA LYS A 77 -0.73 -6.31 -14.50
C LYS A 77 -0.81 -4.88 -15.02
N ILE A 78 -1.71 -4.05 -14.47
CA ILE A 78 -1.86 -2.64 -14.85
C ILE A 78 -0.62 -1.83 -14.48
N THR A 79 -0.05 -2.09 -13.30
CA THR A 79 1.12 -1.36 -12.80
C THR A 79 2.36 -1.67 -13.62
N GLY A 80 2.53 -2.94 -14.04
CA GLY A 80 3.71 -3.42 -14.74
C GLY A 80 4.96 -3.43 -13.87
N LEU A 81 6.04 -4.06 -14.36
CA LEU A 81 7.32 -4.14 -13.66
C LEU A 81 8.40 -3.50 -14.54
N ASN A 82 8.90 -2.35 -14.12
CA ASN A 82 9.95 -1.60 -14.81
C ASN A 82 11.14 -1.37 -13.87
N LEU A 83 12.23 -2.13 -14.05
CA LEU A 83 13.38 -2.12 -13.13
C LEU A 83 14.05 -0.74 -13.03
N GLU A 84 14.22 -0.03 -14.15
CA GLU A 84 14.86 1.28 -14.18
C GLU A 84 14.09 2.35 -13.38
N LYS A 85 12.76 2.25 -13.38
CA LYS A 85 11.89 3.20 -12.64
C LYS A 85 11.83 2.87 -11.15
N VAL A 86 11.82 1.58 -10.82
CA VAL A 86 11.79 1.11 -9.42
C VAL A 86 13.09 1.46 -8.72
N PHE A 87 14.22 1.19 -9.37
CA PHE A 87 15.56 1.47 -8.85
C PHE A 87 16.12 2.80 -9.39
N GLN A 88 15.29 3.84 -9.37
CA GLN A 88 15.74 5.17 -9.77
C GLN A 88 16.80 5.69 -8.79
N PRO A 89 17.94 6.23 -9.26
CA PRO A 89 18.97 6.76 -8.37
C PRO A 89 18.41 7.93 -7.54
N MET A 90 18.53 7.81 -6.22
CA MET A 90 18.11 8.85 -5.28
C MET A 90 19.29 9.78 -4.95
N LYS A 91 18.99 11.05 -4.71
CA LYS A 91 19.97 12.02 -4.21
C LYS A 91 20.30 11.69 -2.75
N GLN A 92 21.28 10.83 -2.55
CA GLN A 92 21.84 10.43 -1.25
C GLN A 92 23.37 10.48 -1.36
N GLU A 93 24.07 10.42 -0.23
CA GLU A 93 25.52 10.32 -0.23
C GLU A 93 25.94 9.01 -0.92
N SER A 94 26.38 9.10 -2.18
CA SER A 94 26.68 7.93 -3.00
C SER A 94 28.05 7.38 -2.64
N LYS A 95 28.08 6.12 -2.23
CA LYS A 95 29.33 5.35 -2.14
C LYS A 95 29.84 5.06 -3.56
N PRO A 96 31.17 4.97 -3.77
CA PRO A 96 31.71 4.59 -5.06
C PRO A 96 31.19 3.20 -5.49
N PRO A 97 30.82 3.01 -6.76
CA PRO A 97 30.27 1.74 -7.24
C PRO A 97 31.32 0.63 -7.22
N THR A 98 30.87 -0.61 -6.97
CA THR A 98 31.72 -1.82 -7.01
C THR A 98 31.45 -2.60 -8.29
N TYR A 99 32.47 -2.76 -9.12
CA TYR A 99 32.39 -3.56 -10.34
C TYR A 99 32.70 -5.03 -10.05
N LYS A 100 31.98 -5.94 -10.70
CA LYS A 100 32.18 -7.39 -10.61
C LYS A 100 32.10 -8.00 -12.00
N LEU A 101 33.01 -8.93 -12.30
CA LEU A 101 32.96 -9.75 -13.50
C LEU A 101 32.07 -10.96 -13.23
N MET A 102 31.10 -11.21 -14.09
CA MET A 102 30.11 -12.29 -13.92
C MET A 102 29.99 -13.12 -15.20
N THR A 103 29.66 -14.40 -15.04
CA THR A 103 29.24 -15.27 -16.15
C THR A 103 27.77 -15.01 -16.51
N GLN A 104 27.32 -15.47 -17.68
CA GLN A 104 25.94 -15.27 -18.14
C GLN A 104 24.91 -15.82 -17.13
N GLN A 105 25.17 -17.00 -16.56
CA GLN A 105 24.31 -17.62 -15.55
C GLN A 105 24.19 -16.75 -14.30
N GLN A 106 25.31 -16.22 -13.80
CA GLN A 106 25.34 -15.34 -12.63
C GLN A 106 24.62 -14.01 -12.89
N TYR A 107 24.69 -13.50 -14.12
CA TYR A 107 23.97 -12.30 -14.54
C TYR A 107 22.45 -12.54 -14.52
N GLU A 108 21.97 -13.65 -15.07
CA GLU A 108 20.56 -14.02 -15.08
C GLU A 108 20.00 -14.22 -13.67
N GLU A 109 20.75 -14.89 -12.79
CA GLU A 109 20.40 -15.01 -11.37
C GLU A 109 20.30 -13.64 -10.69
N SER A 110 21.21 -12.71 -11.01
CA SER A 110 21.20 -11.35 -10.47
C SER A 110 19.99 -10.57 -10.95
N LEU A 111 19.60 -10.73 -12.22
CA LEU A 111 18.37 -10.16 -12.76
C LEU A 111 17.13 -10.72 -12.06
N GLN A 112 17.06 -12.04 -11.85
CA GLN A 112 15.93 -12.66 -11.14
C GLN A 112 15.80 -12.12 -9.71
N LYS A 113 16.92 -11.96 -8.99
CA LYS A 113 16.95 -11.34 -7.66
C LYS A 113 16.46 -9.89 -7.69
N ALA A 114 16.88 -9.11 -8.70
CA ALA A 114 16.42 -7.74 -8.88
C ALA A 114 14.91 -7.67 -9.17
N VAL A 115 14.37 -8.61 -9.96
CA VAL A 115 12.93 -8.71 -10.24
C VAL A 115 12.14 -9.07 -8.98
N GLN A 116 12.62 -10.03 -8.17
CA GLN A 116 11.97 -10.38 -6.90
C GLN A 116 11.97 -9.21 -5.91
N ALA A 117 13.11 -8.52 -5.77
CA ALA A 117 13.19 -7.31 -4.94
C ALA A 117 12.26 -6.20 -5.45
N ALA A 118 12.17 -6.01 -6.77
CA ALA A 118 11.23 -5.06 -7.36
C ALA A 118 9.77 -5.43 -7.03
N GLN A 119 9.40 -6.71 -7.10
CA GLN A 119 8.06 -7.16 -6.75
C GLN A 119 7.71 -6.86 -5.28
N GLN A 120 8.65 -7.02 -4.36
CA GLN A 120 8.48 -6.65 -2.95
C GLN A 120 8.33 -5.13 -2.78
N HIS A 121 9.11 -4.33 -3.50
CA HIS A 121 9.01 -2.86 -3.45
C HIS A 121 7.70 -2.32 -4.08
N LEU A 122 7.12 -3.04 -5.03
CA LEU A 122 5.85 -2.72 -5.69
C LEU A 122 4.62 -3.28 -4.95
N GLU A 123 4.82 -3.90 -3.78
CA GLU A 123 3.71 -4.32 -2.95
C GLU A 123 2.89 -3.09 -2.53
N MET A 124 1.60 -3.12 -2.84
CA MET A 124 0.73 -2.00 -2.56
C MET A 124 0.19 -2.12 -1.12
N PRO A 125 0.16 -1.02 -0.35
CA PRO A 125 -0.43 -1.04 0.98
C PRO A 125 -1.94 -1.33 0.92
N PRO A 126 -2.52 -1.95 1.96
CA PRO A 126 -3.94 -2.24 2.00
C PRO A 126 -4.78 -0.97 2.01
N MET A 127 -5.94 -1.00 1.34
CA MET A 127 -6.91 0.10 1.44
C MET A 127 -7.82 -0.12 2.65
N MET A 128 -7.73 0.77 3.63
CA MET A 128 -8.55 0.77 4.84
C MET A 128 -9.57 1.92 4.82
N LYS A 129 -10.62 1.78 5.62
CA LYS A 129 -11.66 2.80 5.78
C LYS A 129 -11.18 3.86 6.77
N GLU A 130 -11.83 5.02 6.72
CA GLU A 130 -11.66 6.05 7.75
C GLU A 130 -12.03 5.48 9.13
N ARG A 131 -11.27 5.88 10.16
CA ARG A 131 -11.52 5.44 11.55
C ARG A 131 -12.70 6.20 12.15
N ASP A 132 -13.47 5.48 12.96
CA ASP A 132 -14.47 6.09 13.83
C ASP A 132 -13.78 6.85 14.98
N PRO A 133 -14.28 8.04 15.36
CA PRO A 133 -13.77 8.79 16.50
C PRO A 133 -14.01 8.03 17.82
N ILE A 134 -13.09 8.17 18.78
CA ILE A 134 -13.18 7.53 20.10
C ILE A 134 -13.62 8.56 21.12
N ASP A 135 -14.85 8.42 21.62
CA ASP A 135 -15.44 9.28 22.66
C ASP A 135 -15.90 8.44 23.86
N GLU A 136 -15.01 7.61 24.39
CA GLU A 136 -15.30 6.75 25.55
C GLU A 136 -14.80 7.38 26.86
N VAL A 137 -15.74 7.64 27.78
CA VAL A 137 -15.46 8.11 29.15
C VAL A 137 -15.41 6.91 30.10
N LEU A 138 -14.36 6.82 30.92
CA LEU A 138 -14.18 5.75 31.89
C LEU A 138 -14.78 6.11 33.26
N ALA A 139 -14.50 7.32 33.74
CA ALA A 139 -14.92 7.79 35.05
C ALA A 139 -15.09 9.31 35.06
N VAL A 140 -15.93 9.80 35.98
CA VAL A 140 -16.19 11.23 36.21
C VAL A 140 -16.08 11.49 37.71
N ASP A 141 -15.06 12.25 38.10
CA ASP A 141 -14.77 12.60 39.49
C ASP A 141 -14.91 14.12 39.68
N GLU A 142 -16.09 14.58 40.07
CA GLU A 142 -16.39 16.02 40.23
C GLU A 142 -15.55 16.70 41.32
N ILE A 143 -15.04 15.95 42.29
CA ILE A 143 -14.19 16.47 43.39
C ILE A 143 -12.88 17.05 42.84
N LEU A 144 -12.45 16.57 41.69
CA LEU A 144 -11.19 16.98 41.05
C LEU A 144 -11.37 18.16 40.10
N ASP A 145 -12.61 18.62 39.89
CA ASP A 145 -12.90 19.78 39.07
C ASP A 145 -12.25 21.04 39.66
N GLY A 146 -11.60 21.83 38.80
CA GLY A 146 -10.90 23.06 39.19
C GLY A 146 -9.58 22.86 39.96
N THR A 147 -9.14 21.62 40.21
CA THR A 147 -7.83 21.37 40.85
C THR A 147 -6.68 21.55 39.88
N GLU A 148 -6.86 21.15 38.62
CA GLU A 148 -5.86 21.18 37.56
C GLU A 148 -6.19 22.24 36.51
N THR A 149 -5.18 22.95 35.99
CA THR A 149 -5.37 23.96 34.94
C THR A 149 -5.24 23.39 33.53
N ALA A 150 -4.57 22.25 33.37
CA ALA A 150 -4.24 21.65 32.08
C ALA A 150 -4.61 20.18 32.04
N LYS A 151 -4.76 19.63 30.83
CA LYS A 151 -5.07 18.22 30.61
C LYS A 151 -3.84 17.37 30.94
N LEU A 152 -4.02 16.30 31.71
CA LEU A 152 -2.98 15.32 31.99
C LEU A 152 -3.18 14.09 31.10
N VAL A 153 -2.09 13.63 30.46
CA VAL A 153 -2.14 12.49 29.54
C VAL A 153 -1.33 11.35 30.13
N PHE A 154 -2.01 10.23 30.39
CA PHE A 154 -1.41 9.01 30.90
C PHE A 154 -1.22 8.03 29.75
N THR A 155 -0.02 7.48 29.63
CA THR A 155 0.33 6.53 28.57
C THR A 155 0.95 5.29 29.19
N ASP A 156 0.45 4.13 28.76
CA ASP A 156 1.14 2.88 29.04
C ASP A 156 2.39 2.76 28.13
N ILE A 157 3.54 2.50 28.73
CA ILE A 157 4.85 2.39 28.06
C ILE A 157 5.32 0.93 27.91
N THR A 158 4.50 -0.06 28.22
CA THR A 158 4.86 -1.48 28.03
C THR A 158 5.29 -1.80 26.60
N TYR A 159 6.36 -2.59 26.43
CA TYR A 159 6.90 -2.95 25.10
C TYR A 159 6.17 -4.12 24.45
N SER A 160 5.60 -5.03 25.23
CA SER A 160 4.87 -6.21 24.72
C SER A 160 3.54 -5.86 24.06
N THR A 161 2.99 -4.68 24.35
CA THR A 161 1.65 -4.28 23.92
C THR A 161 1.69 -3.55 22.58
N PRO A 162 0.92 -4.00 21.57
CA PRO A 162 0.88 -3.36 20.26
C PRO A 162 0.28 -1.95 20.34
N HIS A 163 0.66 -1.09 19.39
CA HIS A 163 0.20 0.31 19.37
C HIS A 163 -1.31 0.47 19.18
N CYS A 164 -2.02 -0.52 18.64
CA CYS A 164 -3.48 -0.47 18.46
C CYS A 164 -4.24 -0.66 19.77
N GLU A 165 -3.76 -1.50 20.68
CA GLU A 165 -4.46 -1.90 21.91
C GLU A 165 -4.00 -1.13 23.15
N ARG A 166 -2.90 -0.38 23.04
CA ARG A 166 -2.30 0.39 24.13
C ARG A 166 -3.28 1.36 24.80
N PHE A 167 -3.26 1.46 26.12
CA PHE A 167 -4.09 2.41 26.85
C PHE A 167 -3.44 3.79 26.89
N ILE A 168 -4.18 4.79 26.41
CA ILE A 168 -3.83 6.21 26.55
C ILE A 168 -5.06 6.93 27.06
N LEU A 169 -4.92 7.52 28.24
CA LEU A 169 -6.00 8.18 28.95
C LEU A 169 -5.70 9.67 29.05
N VAL A 170 -6.76 10.47 28.99
CA VAL A 170 -6.69 11.91 29.19
C VAL A 170 -7.59 12.25 30.35
N ARG A 171 -7.00 12.91 31.34
CA ARG A 171 -7.72 13.52 32.45
C ARG A 171 -7.91 15.00 32.12
N GLU A 172 -9.15 15.38 32.02
CA GLU A 172 -9.55 16.76 31.77
C GLU A 172 -9.67 17.53 33.09
N PRO A 173 -9.49 18.86 33.07
CA PRO A 173 -9.63 19.69 34.28
C PRO A 173 -11.02 19.61 34.90
N ASN A 174 -12.04 19.20 34.12
CA ASN A 174 -13.42 18.99 34.55
C ASN A 174 -13.61 17.75 35.46
N GLY A 175 -12.52 17.04 35.81
CA GLY A 175 -12.59 15.78 36.58
C GLY A 175 -12.97 14.55 35.76
N VAL A 176 -13.04 14.65 34.43
CA VAL A 176 -13.40 13.54 33.53
C VAL A 176 -12.16 12.76 33.11
N LEU A 177 -12.18 11.44 33.28
CA LEU A 177 -11.18 10.51 32.75
C LEU A 177 -11.73 9.82 31.50
N ARG A 178 -11.19 10.17 30.33
CA ARG A 178 -11.59 9.62 29.03
C ARG A 178 -10.44 8.95 28.30
N LYS A 179 -10.76 8.15 27.29
CA LYS A 179 -9.76 7.69 26.31
C LYS A 179 -9.27 8.88 25.47
N ALA A 180 -8.01 8.81 25.06
CA ALA A 180 -7.43 9.81 24.17
C ALA A 180 -8.05 9.73 22.76
N THR A 181 -8.18 10.89 22.12
CA THR A 181 -8.53 10.96 20.70
C THR A 181 -7.42 10.37 19.83
N TRP A 182 -7.73 10.00 18.58
CA TRP A 182 -6.74 9.43 17.66
C TRP A 182 -5.52 10.33 17.45
N ASP A 183 -5.72 11.65 17.37
CA ASP A 183 -4.64 12.62 17.20
C ASP A 183 -3.74 12.74 18.44
N GLU A 184 -4.34 12.79 19.64
CA GLU A 184 -3.60 12.78 20.91
C GLU A 184 -2.78 11.49 21.03
N ARG A 185 -3.40 10.36 20.70
CA ARG A 185 -2.77 9.03 20.71
C ARG A 185 -1.58 8.95 19.76
N ASP A 186 -1.76 9.36 18.51
CA ASP A 186 -0.72 9.33 17.48
C ASP A 186 0.51 10.17 17.87
N ARG A 187 0.26 11.35 18.48
CA ARG A 187 1.33 12.21 19.00
C ARG A 187 2.05 11.54 20.16
N MET A 188 1.32 11.03 21.16
CA MET A 188 1.93 10.41 22.33
C MET A 188 2.75 9.17 21.96
N ILE A 189 2.26 8.34 21.05
CA ILE A 189 3.03 7.19 20.56
C ILE A 189 4.35 7.65 19.94
N GLN A 190 4.37 8.73 19.17
CA GLN A 190 5.59 9.25 18.57
C GLN A 190 6.58 9.84 19.59
N VAL A 191 6.10 10.34 20.75
CA VAL A 191 6.97 10.82 21.84
C VAL A 191 7.72 9.66 22.48
N TYR A 192 6.99 8.61 22.89
CA TYR A 192 7.57 7.49 23.62
C TYR A 192 8.24 6.46 22.69
N PHE A 193 7.71 6.29 21.47
CA PHE A 193 8.20 5.36 20.45
C PHE A 193 8.50 6.11 19.14
N PRO A 194 9.63 6.81 19.06
CA PRO A 194 9.96 7.60 17.89
C PRO A 194 10.19 6.71 16.66
N ARG A 195 9.36 6.88 15.63
CA ARG A 195 9.60 6.31 14.29
C ARG A 195 10.31 7.31 13.39
N TRP A 196 11.38 6.88 12.72
CA TRP A 196 12.10 7.73 11.77
C TRP A 196 11.19 8.21 10.64
N GLY A 197 11.28 9.50 10.30
CA GLY A 197 10.49 10.12 9.25
C GLY A 197 9.11 10.64 9.67
N ARG A 198 8.57 10.19 10.82
CA ARG A 198 7.31 10.72 11.38
C ARG A 198 7.59 11.96 12.23
N ARG A 199 6.75 12.98 12.10
CA ARG A 199 6.82 14.23 12.88
C ARG A 199 5.54 14.40 13.69
N MET A 200 5.68 14.97 14.89
CA MET A 200 4.56 15.28 15.80
C MET A 200 3.58 16.29 15.20
N VAL A 201 4.15 17.33 14.60
CA VAL A 201 3.39 18.36 13.89
C VAL A 201 3.37 18.02 12.41
N PRO A 202 2.20 18.03 11.75
CA PRO A 202 2.12 17.77 10.32
C PRO A 202 3.00 18.77 9.55
N PRO A 203 3.86 18.31 8.63
CA PRO A 203 4.68 19.19 7.81
C PRO A 203 3.83 20.18 6.99
N PRO A 204 4.34 21.39 6.74
CA PRO A 204 3.64 22.41 5.94
C PRO A 204 3.42 22.00 4.48
N VAL A 205 4.03 20.89 4.04
CA VAL A 205 3.82 20.27 2.72
C VAL A 205 2.35 19.90 2.48
N PHE A 206 1.60 19.68 3.56
CA PHE A 206 0.17 19.36 3.49
C PHE A 206 -0.75 20.58 3.46
N ARG A 207 -0.22 21.79 3.30
CA ARG A 207 -1.05 22.97 3.00
C ARG A 207 -1.39 23.00 1.51
N GLU A 208 -2.60 23.42 1.17
CA GLU A 208 -3.14 23.41 -0.19
C GLU A 208 -2.22 24.08 -1.23
N GLU A 209 -1.60 25.20 -0.85
CA GLU A 209 -0.62 25.94 -1.64
C GLU A 209 0.56 25.05 -2.07
N ASN A 210 1.06 24.25 -1.13
CA ASN A 210 2.23 23.39 -1.31
C ASN A 210 1.90 22.05 -1.97
N MET A 211 0.63 21.65 -2.00
CA MET A 211 0.20 20.40 -2.61
C MET A 211 0.28 20.46 -4.14
N LYS A 212 -0.13 21.58 -4.75
CA LYS A 212 -0.20 21.74 -6.21
C LYS A 212 1.17 21.68 -6.90
N VAL A 213 2.24 22.01 -6.19
CA VAL A 213 3.60 22.18 -6.74
C VAL A 213 4.39 20.86 -6.80
N LYS A 214 4.03 19.85 -6.00
CA LYS A 214 4.87 18.65 -5.81
C LYS A 214 4.45 17.46 -6.67
N LYS A 215 5.45 16.66 -7.07
CA LYS A 215 5.21 15.38 -7.76
C LYS A 215 4.40 14.43 -6.88
N PHE A 216 3.31 13.89 -7.45
CA PHE A 216 2.38 12.92 -6.85
C PHE A 216 3.10 11.82 -6.05
N GLY A 217 4.12 11.18 -6.65
CA GLY A 217 4.86 10.08 -6.01
C GLY A 217 5.66 10.49 -4.78
N CYS A 218 6.22 11.71 -4.77
CA CYS A 218 6.92 12.23 -3.59
C CYS A 218 5.94 12.53 -2.46
N TYR A 219 4.76 13.05 -2.79
CA TYR A 219 3.70 13.31 -1.82
C TYR A 219 3.24 12.01 -1.15
N LEU A 220 2.88 11.00 -1.95
CA LEU A 220 2.38 9.72 -1.42
C LEU A 220 3.42 9.02 -0.54
N LYS A 221 4.70 9.04 -0.94
CA LYS A 221 5.80 8.50 -0.14
C LYS A 221 5.95 9.25 1.18
N VAL A 222 5.94 10.58 1.19
CA VAL A 222 6.03 11.36 2.43
C VAL A 222 4.80 11.12 3.33
N ARG A 223 3.60 11.04 2.74
CA ARG A 223 2.34 10.85 3.47
C ARG A 223 2.24 9.47 4.14
N CYS A 224 2.56 8.39 3.41
CA CYS A 224 2.58 7.02 3.92
C CYS A 224 3.54 6.84 5.11
N TRP A 225 4.62 7.63 5.16
CA TRP A 225 5.56 7.63 6.30
C TRP A 225 5.06 8.45 7.50
N LEU A 226 4.20 9.45 7.28
CA LEU A 226 3.81 10.42 8.30
C LEU A 226 2.51 10.08 9.02
N LEU A 227 1.53 9.51 8.31
CA LEU A 227 0.23 9.18 8.88
C LEU A 227 -0.03 7.68 8.86
N PRO A 228 -0.72 7.15 9.88
CA PRO A 228 -1.28 5.81 9.83
C PRO A 228 -2.23 5.64 8.65
N GLU A 229 -2.31 4.41 8.14
CA GLU A 229 -3.11 4.06 6.95
C GLU A 229 -4.61 4.28 7.11
N ASP A 230 -5.12 4.40 8.33
CA ASP A 230 -6.55 4.62 8.59
C ASP A 230 -6.85 6.05 9.11
N ASN A 231 -5.83 6.91 9.23
CA ASN A 231 -6.06 8.25 9.73
C ASN A 231 -6.89 9.03 8.70
N ASN A 232 -7.93 9.72 9.16
CA ASN A 232 -8.91 10.45 8.37
C ASN A 232 -8.24 11.37 7.32
N GLY A 233 -7.11 12.01 7.69
CA GLY A 233 -6.34 12.83 6.78
C GLY A 233 -5.72 12.08 5.58
N LEU A 234 -5.55 10.76 5.62
CA LEU A 234 -5.03 9.98 4.50
C LEU A 234 -6.09 9.75 3.42
N VAL A 235 -7.34 9.50 3.83
CA VAL A 235 -8.46 9.24 2.91
C VAL A 235 -8.83 10.52 2.15
N PHE A 236 -9.01 11.64 2.87
CA PHE A 236 -9.40 12.93 2.27
C PHE A 236 -8.42 13.44 1.22
N VAL A 237 -7.11 13.42 1.49
CA VAL A 237 -6.15 13.97 0.51
C VAL A 237 -5.95 13.06 -0.70
N SER A 238 -6.18 11.76 -0.54
CA SER A 238 -6.14 10.82 -1.65
C SER A 238 -7.32 11.03 -2.60
N SER A 239 -8.51 11.34 -2.08
CA SER A 239 -9.71 11.66 -2.89
C SER A 239 -9.61 13.01 -3.58
N ASP A 240 -9.17 14.07 -2.87
CA ASP A 240 -9.12 15.44 -3.40
C ASP A 240 -8.14 15.59 -4.56
N PHE A 241 -7.13 14.73 -4.61
CA PHE A 241 -6.16 14.73 -5.69
C PHE A 241 -6.62 13.95 -6.93
N VAL A 242 -7.52 12.99 -6.74
CA VAL A 242 -8.18 12.30 -7.85
C VAL A 242 -9.21 13.23 -8.50
N SER A 243 -9.94 14.03 -7.71
CA SER A 243 -10.88 15.02 -8.22
C SER A 243 -10.20 16.25 -8.85
N ALA A 244 -9.01 16.64 -8.38
CA ALA A 244 -8.23 17.73 -8.95
C ALA A 244 -7.50 17.40 -10.26
N ARG A 245 -7.64 16.17 -10.82
CA ARG A 245 -7.13 15.91 -12.17
C ARG A 245 -7.99 16.69 -13.18
N PRO A 246 -7.36 17.47 -14.09
CA PRO A 246 -8.10 18.02 -15.20
C PRO A 246 -8.72 16.85 -15.98
N THR A 247 -10.04 16.83 -16.10
CA THR A 247 -10.74 15.96 -17.02
C THR A 247 -10.15 16.19 -18.40
N ARG A 248 -9.37 15.23 -18.91
CA ARG A 248 -8.96 15.23 -20.31
C ARG A 248 -10.22 15.03 -21.15
N GLY A 249 -10.78 16.12 -21.67
CA GLY A 249 -11.82 16.07 -22.70
C GLY A 249 -13.07 16.90 -22.41
N ALA A 250 -12.94 18.21 -22.50
CA ALA A 250 -13.99 19.07 -23.07
C ALA A 250 -13.27 20.31 -23.62
N SER A 251 -12.84 20.25 -24.87
CA SER A 251 -12.42 21.45 -25.60
C SER A 251 -13.67 22.31 -25.83
N GLU A 252 -13.80 23.39 -25.07
CA GLU A 252 -14.73 24.47 -25.41
C GLU A 252 -14.31 25.07 -26.77
N PRO A 253 -15.22 25.25 -27.73
CA PRO A 253 -14.90 25.87 -29.00
C PRO A 253 -14.66 27.37 -28.78
N VAL A 254 -13.43 27.81 -29.03
CA VAL A 254 -13.04 29.22 -29.04
C VAL A 254 -13.74 29.91 -30.23
N PRO A 255 -14.49 31.01 -30.03
CA PRO A 255 -15.08 31.73 -31.14
C PRO A 255 -14.01 32.49 -31.93
N CYS A 256 -14.02 32.35 -33.25
CA CYS A 256 -13.16 33.12 -34.15
C CYS A 256 -13.54 34.61 -34.11
N PRO A 257 -12.57 35.53 -34.07
CA PRO A 257 -12.86 36.96 -34.20
C PRO A 257 -13.29 37.30 -35.63
N VAL A 258 -14.26 38.21 -35.73
CA VAL A 258 -14.78 38.82 -36.96
C VAL A 258 -13.86 39.92 -37.45
#